data_AF-A0A847AW02-F1
#
_entry.id   AF-A0A847AW02-F1
#
_cell.length_a   1.000
_cell.length_b   1.000
_cell.length_c   1.000
_cell.angle_alpha   90.00
_cell.angle_beta   90.00
_cell.angle_gamma   90.00
#
_symmetry.space_group_name_H-M   'P 1'
#
loop_
_entity.id
_entity.type
_entity.pdbx_description
1 polymer ?
#
loop_
_entity_poly.entity_id
_entity_poly.type
_entity_poly.pdbx_seq_one_letter_code
_entity_poly.pdbx_strand_id
1 'polypeptide(L)'
;SDYKNISSIEIAENVNYDILFELTPLQIFSGQPAIDHIKAALKRKKHSVSANKGPIAWAFESLRDLAEKNKVLFYYETTVMDGTPIFNLVDETLKFCKVTEVKGILNSTTNFVLEEIAKGKSYDEVIKEGTKRGFVEEDPSMDIEGWDASAKTAALLNVLMGANITPYDVDRKGIEDITYQQIKEAENRGNVIKLICYGGIDDGKVIAKVSPEEISKNSLLASIRGTTSIVSITTDLMGTVSIVEHEPEIEQTAYGVFSDLIRVLSNINC
;
A
#
# COMPACT_ATOMS: atom_id res chain seq x y z
N SER A 1 -23.50 20.36 14.02
CA SER A 1 -24.42 20.10 12.91
C SER A 1 -24.69 18.61 12.84
N ASP A 2 -25.91 18.18 12.55
CA ASP A 2 -26.22 16.76 12.37
C ASP A 2 -25.90 16.35 10.93
N TYR A 3 -24.80 15.61 10.74
CA TYR A 3 -24.32 15.19 9.43
C TYR A 3 -24.91 13.85 8.97
N LYS A 4 -25.82 13.23 9.75
CA LYS A 4 -26.32 11.87 9.52
C LYS A 4 -27.02 11.63 8.17
N ASN A 5 -27.57 12.68 7.56
CA ASN A 5 -28.34 12.58 6.30
C ASN A 5 -27.64 13.25 5.11
N ILE A 6 -26.35 13.58 5.24
CA ILE A 6 -25.57 14.23 4.18
C ILE A 6 -24.62 13.18 3.61
N SER A 7 -24.57 13.07 2.28
CA SER A 7 -23.65 12.14 1.62
C SER A 7 -22.19 12.56 1.84
N SER A 8 -21.25 11.61 1.75
CA SER A 8 -19.82 11.90 1.91
C SER A 8 -19.31 12.94 0.91
N ILE A 9 -19.83 12.92 -0.33
CA ILE A 9 -19.48 13.91 -1.36
C ILE A 9 -20.04 15.29 -1.01
N GLU A 10 -21.29 15.38 -0.53
CA GLU A 10 -21.86 16.67 -0.10
C GLU A 10 -21.11 17.25 1.12
N ILE A 11 -20.61 16.41 2.03
CA ILE A 11 -19.71 16.85 3.10
C ILE A 11 -18.45 17.46 2.50
N ALA A 12 -17.79 16.74 1.59
CA ALA A 12 -16.57 17.20 0.93
C ALA A 12 -16.79 18.51 0.15
N GLU A 13 -17.96 18.71 -0.45
CA GLU A 13 -18.26 19.89 -1.28
C GLU A 13 -18.78 21.11 -0.50
N ASN A 14 -19.56 20.91 0.57
CA ASN A 14 -20.38 21.99 1.12
C ASN A 14 -20.10 22.31 2.60
N VAL A 15 -19.61 21.35 3.39
CA VAL A 15 -19.39 21.57 4.83
C VAL A 15 -18.13 22.42 5.06
N ASN A 16 -18.15 23.25 6.09
CA ASN A 16 -16.98 24.04 6.49
C ASN A 16 -15.98 23.17 7.28
N TYR A 17 -14.80 22.98 6.71
CA TYR A 17 -13.66 22.28 7.30
C TYR A 17 -12.35 22.83 6.70
N ASP A 18 -11.21 22.55 7.31
CA ASP A 18 -9.89 22.94 6.78
C ASP A 18 -9.10 21.75 6.22
N ILE A 19 -9.32 20.56 6.79
CA ILE A 19 -8.65 19.32 6.41
C ILE A 19 -9.71 18.24 6.20
N LEU A 20 -9.70 17.58 5.04
CA LEU A 20 -10.51 16.40 4.75
C LEU A 20 -9.71 15.13 5.06
N PHE A 21 -10.24 14.28 5.93
CA PHE A 21 -9.75 12.91 6.11
C PHE A 21 -10.55 11.97 5.21
N GLU A 22 -9.86 11.36 4.24
CA GLU A 22 -10.44 10.38 3.32
C GLU A 22 -10.11 8.97 3.83
N LEU A 23 -11.08 8.37 4.50
CA LEU A 23 -10.99 7.05 5.15
C LEU A 23 -12.09 6.10 4.67
N THR A 24 -12.68 6.35 3.50
CA THR A 24 -13.74 5.48 2.99
C THR A 24 -13.19 4.11 2.57
N PRO A 25 -14.02 3.05 2.57
CA PRO A 25 -13.60 1.74 2.09
C PRO A 25 -13.05 1.80 0.66
N LEU A 26 -12.02 1.00 0.40
CA LEU A 26 -11.39 0.93 -0.91
C LEU A 26 -12.33 0.32 -1.96
N GLN A 27 -12.46 0.99 -3.11
CA GLN A 27 -12.90 0.35 -4.36
C GLN A 27 -11.68 0.15 -5.25
N ILE A 28 -11.18 -1.08 -5.28
CA ILE A 28 -9.85 -1.38 -5.84
C ILE A 28 -9.73 -1.13 -7.35
N PHE A 29 -10.84 -1.26 -8.08
CA PHE A 29 -10.91 -1.15 -9.55
C PHE A 29 -11.17 0.26 -10.09
N SER A 30 -11.32 1.25 -9.21
CA SER A 30 -11.63 2.62 -9.63
C SER A 30 -11.03 3.70 -8.77
N GLY A 31 -10.70 3.41 -7.50
CA GLY A 31 -10.33 4.42 -6.50
C GLY A 31 -11.48 5.37 -6.13
N GLN A 32 -12.69 5.14 -6.63
CA GLN A 32 -13.87 5.95 -6.31
C GLN A 32 -14.60 5.40 -5.07
N PRO A 33 -15.34 6.21 -4.31
CA PRO A 33 -15.55 7.65 -4.45
C PRO A 33 -14.41 8.51 -3.87
N ALA A 34 -13.36 7.88 -3.32
CA ALA A 34 -12.28 8.57 -2.62
C ALA A 34 -11.56 9.63 -3.48
N ILE A 35 -11.35 9.34 -4.78
CA ILE A 35 -10.79 10.32 -5.73
C ILE A 35 -11.65 11.59 -5.77
N ASP A 36 -12.98 11.43 -5.89
CA ASP A 36 -13.89 12.57 -5.98
C ASP A 36 -13.96 13.35 -4.66
N HIS A 37 -13.90 12.68 -3.52
CA HIS A 37 -13.80 13.33 -2.20
C HIS A 37 -12.56 14.23 -2.09
N ILE A 38 -11.38 13.69 -2.39
CA ILE A 38 -10.11 14.43 -2.32
C ILE A 38 -10.13 15.58 -3.33
N LYS A 39 -10.54 15.31 -4.57
CA LYS A 39 -10.63 16.32 -5.62
C LYS A 39 -11.57 17.46 -5.24
N ALA A 40 -12.70 17.17 -4.59
CA ALA A 40 -13.62 18.19 -4.08
C ALA A 40 -12.96 19.07 -3.02
N ALA A 41 -12.26 18.48 -2.04
CA ALA A 41 -11.52 19.22 -1.01
C ALA A 41 -10.44 20.13 -1.61
N LEU A 42 -9.60 19.58 -2.51
CA LEU A 42 -8.51 20.34 -3.12
C LEU A 42 -9.02 21.51 -3.98
N LYS A 43 -10.12 21.32 -4.74
CA LYS A 43 -10.78 22.41 -5.49
C LYS A 43 -11.30 23.53 -4.59
N ARG A 44 -11.68 23.21 -3.36
CA ARG A 44 -12.11 24.18 -2.33
C ARG A 44 -10.93 24.78 -1.55
N LYS A 45 -9.70 24.50 -1.97
CA LYS A 45 -8.47 24.89 -1.27
C LYS A 45 -8.46 24.40 0.18
N LYS A 46 -8.88 23.15 0.38
CA LYS A 46 -8.78 22.45 1.66
C LYS A 46 -7.69 21.39 1.57
N HIS A 47 -7.00 21.17 2.68
CA HIS A 47 -5.99 20.11 2.78
C HIS A 47 -6.67 18.74 2.78
N SER A 48 -5.93 17.69 2.43
CA SER A 48 -6.44 16.34 2.53
C SER A 48 -5.40 15.36 3.07
N VAL A 49 -5.85 14.42 3.89
CA VAL A 49 -5.11 13.26 4.37
C VAL A 49 -5.90 12.02 3.98
N SER A 50 -5.26 11.02 3.38
CA SER A 50 -5.95 9.78 2.99
C SER A 50 -5.26 8.55 3.56
N ALA A 51 -6.06 7.60 4.05
CA ALA A 51 -5.61 6.23 4.32
C ALA A 51 -6.03 5.27 3.19
N ASN A 52 -6.71 5.78 2.16
CA ASN A 52 -7.19 5.00 1.04
C ASN A 52 -6.14 4.99 -0.08
N LYS A 53 -5.62 3.80 -0.39
CA LYS A 53 -4.67 3.61 -1.49
C LYS A 53 -5.25 3.82 -2.88
N GLY A 54 -6.58 3.76 -3.04
CA GLY A 54 -7.25 3.92 -4.34
C GLY A 54 -6.87 5.21 -5.07
N PRO A 55 -7.06 6.40 -4.47
CA PRO A 55 -6.64 7.66 -5.06
C PRO A 55 -5.17 7.73 -5.47
N ILE A 56 -4.28 7.11 -4.68
CA ILE A 56 -2.84 7.10 -4.95
C ILE A 56 -2.50 6.13 -6.09
N ALA A 57 -3.18 4.99 -6.14
CA ALA A 57 -2.99 4.02 -7.21
C ALA A 57 -3.60 4.45 -8.56
N TRP A 58 -4.65 5.28 -8.55
CA TRP A 58 -5.42 5.59 -9.77
C TRP A 58 -5.30 7.02 -10.27
N ALA A 59 -4.99 7.99 -9.39
CA ALA A 59 -5.11 9.40 -9.73
C ALA A 59 -4.04 10.31 -9.10
N PHE A 60 -2.95 9.73 -8.57
CA PHE A 60 -1.96 10.46 -7.77
C PHE A 60 -1.43 11.72 -8.45
N GLU A 61 -0.93 11.61 -9.68
CA GLU A 61 -0.37 12.75 -10.42
C GLU A 61 -1.38 13.91 -10.50
N SER A 62 -2.61 13.61 -10.92
CA SER A 62 -3.65 14.63 -11.06
C SER A 62 -4.07 15.28 -9.73
N LEU A 63 -4.04 14.52 -8.63
CA LEU A 63 -4.38 15.01 -7.29
C LEU A 63 -3.23 15.84 -6.70
N ARG A 64 -1.98 15.38 -6.87
CA ARG A 64 -0.77 16.11 -6.49
C ARG A 64 -0.73 17.47 -7.19
N ASP A 65 -0.85 17.48 -8.52
CA ASP A 65 -0.80 18.71 -9.33
C ASP A 65 -1.95 19.67 -8.95
N LEU A 66 -3.12 19.13 -8.61
CA LEU A 66 -4.26 19.94 -8.14
C LEU A 66 -3.99 20.54 -6.75
N ALA A 67 -3.37 19.79 -5.84
CA ALA A 67 -2.99 20.27 -4.51
C ALA A 67 -1.96 21.40 -4.62
N GLU A 68 -0.91 21.20 -5.41
CA GLU A 68 0.13 22.20 -5.70
C GLU A 68 -0.46 23.48 -6.30
N LYS A 69 -1.30 23.34 -7.34
CA LYS A 69 -1.97 24.48 -7.99
C LYS A 69 -2.81 25.30 -7.01
N ASN A 70 -3.48 24.63 -6.07
CA ASN A 70 -4.33 25.29 -5.08
C ASN A 70 -3.57 25.70 -3.80
N LYS A 71 -2.26 25.44 -3.72
CA LYS A 71 -1.40 25.72 -2.56
C LYS A 71 -1.93 25.07 -1.27
N VAL A 72 -2.35 23.82 -1.39
CA VAL A 72 -2.78 22.99 -0.26
C VAL A 72 -1.98 21.71 -0.19
N LEU A 73 -2.01 21.07 0.96
CA LEU A 73 -1.26 19.86 1.25
C LEU A 73 -2.14 18.63 1.05
N PHE A 74 -1.55 17.59 0.47
CA PHE A 74 -2.16 16.29 0.29
C PHE A 74 -1.20 15.20 0.75
N TYR A 75 -1.52 14.54 1.86
CA TYR A 75 -0.71 13.47 2.44
C TYR A 75 -1.48 12.13 2.52
N TYR A 76 -0.73 11.05 2.63
CA TYR A 76 -1.21 9.69 2.36
C TYR A 76 -0.29 8.60 2.96
N GLU A 77 0.37 8.86 4.08
CA GLU A 77 1.31 7.94 4.72
C GLU A 77 0.68 6.58 5.02
N THR A 78 -0.56 6.59 5.52
CA THR A 78 -1.29 5.36 5.89
C THR A 78 -1.72 4.50 4.71
N THR A 79 -1.60 4.97 3.46
CA THR A 79 -2.10 4.23 2.30
C THR A 79 -1.35 2.92 2.03
N VAL A 80 -0.09 2.82 2.46
CA VAL A 80 0.73 1.61 2.34
C VAL A 80 1.45 1.36 3.66
N MET A 81 1.37 0.12 4.16
CA MET A 81 2.05 -0.33 5.37
C MET A 81 1.65 0.45 6.64
N ASP A 82 0.33 0.59 6.82
CA ASP A 82 -0.32 0.97 8.09
C ASP A 82 0.20 2.25 8.78
N GLY A 83 0.74 3.18 8.00
CA GLY A 83 1.26 4.47 8.51
C GLY A 83 2.72 4.43 8.92
N THR A 84 3.41 3.32 8.69
CA THR A 84 4.87 3.25 8.78
C THR A 84 5.50 4.30 7.84
N PRO A 85 6.48 5.09 8.33
CA PRO A 85 7.19 6.09 7.53
C PRO A 85 7.83 5.49 6.26
N ILE A 86 7.23 5.74 5.10
CA ILE A 86 7.71 5.33 3.77
C ILE A 86 7.82 6.55 2.88
N PHE A 87 6.72 7.29 2.72
CA PHE A 87 6.66 8.42 1.80
C PHE A 87 7.37 9.63 2.40
N ASN A 88 7.07 9.99 3.66
CA ASN A 88 7.78 11.05 4.36
C ASN A 88 9.28 10.75 4.56
N LEU A 89 9.68 9.47 4.68
CA LEU A 89 11.09 9.09 4.74
C LEU A 89 11.80 9.59 3.47
N VAL A 90 11.24 9.30 2.30
CA VAL A 90 11.83 9.71 1.02
C VAL A 90 11.75 11.24 0.84
N ASP A 91 10.58 11.82 1.09
CA ASP A 91 10.32 13.25 0.90
C ASP A 91 11.16 14.14 1.82
N GLU A 92 11.32 13.76 3.09
CA GLU A 92 11.93 14.62 4.11
C GLU A 92 13.39 14.25 4.41
N THR A 93 13.74 12.96 4.38
CA THR A 93 15.05 12.48 4.87
C THR A 93 16.00 12.00 3.78
N LEU A 94 15.48 11.60 2.61
CA LEU A 94 16.28 11.15 1.45
C LEU A 94 16.23 12.16 0.31
N LYS A 95 16.13 13.46 0.63
CA LYS A 95 16.13 14.54 -0.35
C LYS A 95 17.31 14.41 -1.31
N PHE A 96 17.05 14.65 -2.59
CA PHE A 96 17.99 14.51 -3.71
C PHE A 96 18.44 13.08 -4.04
N CYS A 97 18.02 12.06 -3.28
CA CYS A 97 18.13 10.68 -3.75
C CYS A 97 17.04 10.38 -4.78
N LYS A 98 17.39 9.64 -5.81
CA LYS A 98 16.42 9.06 -6.76
C LYS A 98 16.16 7.62 -6.37
N VAL A 99 14.89 7.28 -6.13
CA VAL A 99 14.47 5.88 -5.96
C VAL A 99 14.60 5.15 -7.29
N THR A 100 15.33 4.04 -7.30
CA THR A 100 15.58 3.21 -8.49
C THR A 100 14.87 1.86 -8.43
N GLU A 101 14.56 1.37 -7.23
CA GLU A 101 13.84 0.12 -7.02
C GLU A 101 13.07 0.15 -5.71
N VAL A 102 11.90 -0.50 -5.71
CA VAL A 102 11.10 -0.79 -4.53
C VAL A 102 10.80 -2.29 -4.51
N LYS A 103 11.11 -2.98 -3.42
CA LYS A 103 10.82 -4.41 -3.23
C LYS A 103 10.20 -4.66 -1.85
N GLY A 104 9.08 -5.37 -1.77
CA GLY A 104 8.40 -5.57 -0.50
C GLY A 104 7.49 -6.79 -0.42
N ILE A 105 7.06 -7.08 0.80
CA ILE A 105 5.97 -8.02 1.12
C ILE A 105 4.94 -7.18 1.87
N LEU A 106 3.82 -6.92 1.20
CA LEU A 106 2.86 -5.90 1.60
C LEU A 106 1.44 -6.45 1.79
N ASN A 107 1.27 -7.77 1.71
CA ASN A 107 -0.02 -8.43 1.85
C ASN A 107 0.09 -9.57 2.87
N SER A 108 -0.47 -9.34 4.05
CA SER A 108 -0.43 -10.26 5.18
C SER A 108 -1.26 -11.52 4.94
N THR A 109 -2.41 -11.41 4.28
CA THR A 109 -3.29 -12.54 3.91
C THR A 109 -2.53 -13.59 3.11
N THR A 110 -1.86 -13.19 2.03
CA THR A 110 -1.07 -14.12 1.20
C THR A 110 0.11 -14.71 1.95
N ASN A 111 0.75 -13.94 2.83
CA ASN A 111 1.83 -14.42 3.67
C ASN A 111 1.36 -15.53 4.64
N PHE A 112 0.24 -15.29 5.31
CA PHE A 112 -0.42 -16.27 6.18
C PHE A 112 -0.81 -17.53 5.40
N VAL A 113 -1.43 -17.37 4.22
CA VAL A 113 -1.90 -18.50 3.43
C VAL A 113 -0.75 -19.39 2.97
N LEU A 114 0.32 -18.81 2.45
CA LEU A 114 1.52 -19.57 2.06
C LEU A 114 2.14 -20.31 3.25
N GLU A 115 2.14 -19.70 4.44
CA GLU A 115 2.68 -20.31 5.67
C GLU A 115 1.83 -21.47 6.19
N GLU A 116 0.51 -21.38 6.09
CA GLU A 116 -0.38 -22.46 6.49
C GLU A 116 -0.39 -23.62 5.48
N ILE A 117 -0.30 -23.33 4.18
CA ILE A 117 -0.11 -24.37 3.16
C ILE A 117 1.23 -25.06 3.40
N ALA A 118 2.30 -24.35 3.76
CA ALA A 118 3.61 -24.96 4.10
C ALA A 118 3.55 -25.97 5.26
N LYS A 119 2.56 -25.83 6.16
CA LYS A 119 2.25 -26.75 7.27
C LYS A 119 1.41 -27.95 6.84
N GLY A 120 1.04 -28.04 5.57
CA GLY A 120 0.29 -29.16 4.99
C GLY A 120 -1.23 -28.99 5.02
N LYS A 121 -1.74 -27.79 5.33
CA LYS A 121 -3.17 -27.50 5.26
C LYS A 121 -3.61 -27.31 3.81
N SER A 122 -4.82 -27.77 3.50
CA SER A 122 -5.48 -27.45 2.23
C SER A 122 -5.93 -25.99 2.21
N TYR A 123 -6.05 -25.41 1.03
CA TYR A 123 -6.47 -24.03 0.85
C TYR A 123 -7.80 -23.72 1.57
N ASP A 124 -8.81 -24.60 1.42
CA ASP A 124 -10.11 -24.44 2.08
C ASP A 124 -10.02 -24.41 3.61
N GLU A 125 -9.14 -25.23 4.20
CA GLU A 125 -8.89 -25.22 5.64
C GLU A 125 -8.25 -23.91 6.10
N VAL A 126 -7.30 -23.40 5.31
CA VAL A 126 -6.60 -22.14 5.59
C VAL A 126 -7.57 -20.96 5.56
N ILE A 127 -8.39 -20.83 4.52
CA ILE A 127 -9.37 -19.74 4.42
C ILE A 127 -10.36 -19.83 5.58
N LYS A 128 -10.93 -21.01 5.84
CA LYS A 128 -11.89 -21.22 6.92
C LYS A 128 -11.34 -20.87 8.30
N GLU A 129 -10.10 -21.25 8.58
CA GLU A 129 -9.44 -20.94 9.84
C GLU A 129 -9.05 -19.46 9.94
N GLY A 130 -8.54 -18.89 8.85
CA GLY A 130 -8.21 -17.47 8.73
C GLY A 130 -9.43 -16.57 9.00
N THR A 131 -10.57 -16.86 8.36
CA THR A 131 -11.82 -16.14 8.57
C THR A 131 -12.33 -16.27 10.00
N LYS A 132 -12.27 -17.47 10.61
CA LYS A 132 -12.65 -17.65 12.01
C LYS A 132 -11.81 -16.81 12.98
N ARG A 133 -10.55 -16.57 12.63
CA ARG A 133 -9.61 -15.77 13.43
C ARG A 133 -9.63 -14.28 13.07
N GLY A 134 -10.39 -13.88 12.03
CA GLY A 134 -10.44 -12.51 11.54
C GLY A 134 -9.21 -12.07 10.75
N PHE A 135 -8.35 -13.02 10.32
CA PHE A 135 -7.15 -12.72 9.52
C PHE A 135 -7.42 -12.66 8.01
N VAL A 136 -8.51 -13.26 7.57
CA VAL A 136 -8.86 -13.41 6.16
C VAL A 136 -10.35 -13.09 6.00
N GLU A 137 -10.71 -12.31 4.99
CA GLU A 137 -12.12 -12.04 4.68
C GLU A 137 -12.85 -13.31 4.19
N GLU A 138 -14.18 -13.29 4.16
CA GLU A 138 -14.96 -14.42 3.63
C GLU A 138 -14.68 -14.67 2.13
N ASP A 139 -14.45 -13.60 1.38
CA ASP A 139 -13.94 -13.62 0.01
C ASP A 139 -12.55 -12.95 -0.06
N PRO A 140 -11.46 -13.73 0.00
CA PRO A 140 -10.10 -13.20 -0.05
C PRO A 140 -9.54 -13.06 -1.47
N SER A 141 -10.39 -13.12 -2.51
CA SER A 141 -9.94 -13.08 -3.92
C SER A 141 -9.01 -11.90 -4.22
N MET A 142 -9.31 -10.71 -3.69
CA MET A 142 -8.48 -9.51 -3.89
C MET A 142 -7.06 -9.66 -3.33
N ASP A 143 -6.90 -10.38 -2.24
CA ASP A 143 -5.58 -10.66 -1.67
C ASP A 143 -4.87 -11.77 -2.44
N ILE A 144 -5.56 -12.89 -2.65
CA ILE A 144 -5.00 -14.12 -3.19
C ILE A 144 -4.55 -13.94 -4.64
N GLU A 145 -5.38 -13.29 -5.44
CA GLU A 145 -5.04 -12.94 -6.82
C GLU A 145 -3.99 -11.81 -6.87
N GLY A 146 -3.70 -11.15 -5.75
CA GLY A 146 -2.66 -10.10 -5.66
C GLY A 146 -3.12 -8.71 -6.12
N TRP A 147 -4.43 -8.45 -6.18
CA TRP A 147 -4.96 -7.13 -6.51
C TRP A 147 -4.62 -6.10 -5.42
N ASP A 148 -4.74 -6.46 -4.14
CA ASP A 148 -4.37 -5.58 -3.02
C ASP A 148 -2.88 -5.20 -3.08
N ALA A 149 -2.03 -6.20 -3.30
CA ALA A 149 -0.59 -6.01 -3.49
C ALA A 149 -0.29 -5.14 -4.73
N SER A 150 -1.05 -5.28 -5.82
CA SER A 150 -0.90 -4.48 -7.03
C SER A 150 -1.31 -3.01 -6.80
N ALA A 151 -2.38 -2.77 -6.04
CA ALA A 151 -2.77 -1.41 -5.65
C ALA A 151 -1.73 -0.73 -4.75
N LYS A 152 -1.17 -1.45 -3.79
CA LYS A 152 -0.06 -0.94 -2.94
C LYS A 152 1.20 -0.68 -3.77
N THR A 153 1.53 -1.56 -4.71
CA THR A 153 2.66 -1.40 -5.62
C THR A 153 2.49 -0.17 -6.52
N ALA A 154 1.32 -0.02 -7.17
CA ALA A 154 1.03 1.15 -7.99
C ALA A 154 1.12 2.46 -7.16
N ALA A 155 0.54 2.48 -5.96
CA ALA A 155 0.62 3.62 -5.05
C ALA A 155 2.09 3.98 -4.70
N LEU A 156 2.90 2.99 -4.30
CA LEU A 156 4.32 3.18 -4.02
C LEU A 156 5.07 3.78 -5.21
N LEU A 157 4.91 3.22 -6.40
CA LEU A 157 5.67 3.63 -7.59
C LEU A 157 5.20 4.97 -8.14
N ASN A 158 3.91 5.28 -8.03
CA ASN A 158 3.38 6.59 -8.40
C ASN A 158 3.97 7.71 -7.54
N VAL A 159 4.09 7.48 -6.22
CA VAL A 159 4.67 8.45 -5.31
C VAL A 159 6.19 8.52 -5.45
N LEU A 160 6.86 7.38 -5.30
CA LEU A 160 8.32 7.33 -5.11
C LEU A 160 9.10 7.49 -6.41
N MET A 161 8.49 7.13 -7.55
CA MET A 161 9.17 7.07 -8.85
C MET A 161 8.43 7.84 -9.95
N GLY A 162 7.29 8.47 -9.65
CA GLY A 162 6.50 9.20 -10.64
C GLY A 162 5.99 8.32 -11.78
N ALA A 163 5.68 7.06 -11.50
CA ALA A 163 5.42 6.04 -12.51
C ALA A 163 4.16 6.30 -13.37
N ASN A 164 3.15 6.94 -12.81
CA ASN A 164 1.84 7.19 -13.43
C ASN A 164 1.18 5.92 -14.00
N ILE A 165 1.10 4.90 -13.15
CA ILE A 165 0.52 3.59 -13.45
C ILE A 165 -0.71 3.33 -12.58
N THR A 166 -1.53 2.40 -13.01
CA THR A 166 -2.68 1.87 -12.26
C THR A 166 -2.43 0.43 -11.83
N PRO A 167 -3.27 -0.17 -10.96
CA PRO A 167 -3.18 -1.59 -10.64
C PRO A 167 -3.29 -2.51 -11.87
N TYR A 168 -3.87 -2.03 -12.99
CA TYR A 168 -3.95 -2.79 -14.24
C TYR A 168 -2.64 -2.85 -15.03
N ASP A 169 -1.71 -1.94 -14.76
CA ASP A 169 -0.40 -1.89 -15.42
C ASP A 169 0.65 -2.74 -14.70
N VAL A 170 0.31 -3.32 -13.54
CA VAL A 170 1.18 -4.21 -12.77
C VAL A 170 1.14 -5.62 -13.36
N ASP A 171 2.30 -6.19 -13.70
CA ASP A 171 2.42 -7.61 -14.06
C ASP A 171 2.09 -8.48 -12.83
N ARG A 172 0.84 -8.94 -12.76
CA ARG A 172 0.25 -9.57 -11.58
C ARG A 172 0.06 -11.07 -11.78
N LYS A 173 0.64 -11.84 -10.86
CA LYS A 173 0.32 -13.24 -10.60
C LYS A 173 0.09 -13.42 -9.10
N GLY A 174 -1.05 -13.98 -8.71
CA GLY A 174 -1.35 -14.26 -7.32
C GLY A 174 -0.77 -15.59 -6.83
N ILE A 175 -1.26 -16.06 -5.68
CA ILE A 175 -0.83 -17.31 -5.04
C ILE A 175 -1.83 -18.47 -5.23
N GLU A 176 -2.91 -18.26 -5.98
CA GLU A 176 -4.03 -19.21 -6.16
C GLU A 176 -3.59 -20.61 -6.62
N ASP A 177 -2.55 -20.67 -7.46
CA ASP A 177 -2.04 -21.93 -8.03
C ASP A 177 -0.85 -22.52 -7.25
N ILE A 178 -0.45 -21.92 -6.12
CA ILE A 178 0.70 -22.40 -5.34
C ILE A 178 0.30 -23.63 -4.52
N THR A 179 0.96 -24.74 -4.82
CA THR A 179 0.71 -26.03 -4.16
C THR A 179 1.67 -26.31 -3.01
N TYR A 180 1.25 -27.17 -2.09
CA TYR A 180 2.11 -27.73 -1.04
C TYR A 180 3.42 -28.31 -1.60
N GLN A 181 3.35 -29.02 -2.72
CA GLN A 181 4.50 -29.65 -3.35
C GLN A 181 5.52 -28.60 -3.82
N GLN A 182 5.07 -27.52 -4.47
CA GLN A 182 5.95 -26.42 -4.89
C GLN A 182 6.63 -25.75 -3.69
N ILE A 183 5.90 -25.55 -2.59
CA ILE A 183 6.49 -24.99 -1.36
C ILE A 183 7.56 -25.93 -0.79
N LYS A 184 7.30 -27.25 -0.72
CA LYS A 184 8.31 -28.22 -0.24
C LYS A 184 9.53 -28.31 -1.13
N GLU A 185 9.35 -28.21 -2.43
CA GLU A 185 10.46 -28.16 -3.38
C GLU A 185 11.32 -26.90 -3.19
N ALA A 186 10.71 -25.73 -2.99
CA ALA A 186 11.44 -24.51 -2.64
C ALA A 186 12.17 -24.67 -1.29
N GLU A 187 11.52 -25.25 -0.28
CA GLU A 187 12.14 -25.51 1.03
C GLU A 187 13.38 -26.41 0.93
N ASN A 188 13.34 -27.44 0.08
CA ASN A 188 14.46 -28.35 -0.20
C ASN A 188 15.61 -27.65 -0.91
N ARG A 189 15.33 -26.60 -1.70
CA ARG A 189 16.35 -25.72 -2.30
C ARG A 189 16.90 -24.67 -1.31
N GLY A 190 16.43 -24.64 -0.07
CA GLY A 190 16.82 -23.64 0.92
C GLY A 190 16.07 -22.30 0.78
N ASN A 191 14.93 -22.30 0.10
CA ASN A 191 14.10 -21.13 -0.17
C ASN A 191 12.74 -21.21 0.54
N VAL A 192 12.00 -20.09 0.53
CA VAL A 192 10.57 -20.00 0.88
C VAL A 192 9.86 -19.27 -0.26
N ILE A 193 8.58 -19.54 -0.46
CA ILE A 193 7.76 -18.79 -1.44
C ILE A 193 7.14 -17.58 -0.73
N LYS A 194 7.22 -16.40 -1.36
CA LYS A 194 6.59 -15.16 -0.89
C LYS A 194 5.94 -14.43 -2.06
N LEU A 195 4.80 -13.76 -1.83
CA LEU A 195 4.25 -12.82 -2.80
C LEU A 195 5.03 -11.51 -2.72
N ILE A 196 5.80 -11.22 -3.77
CA ILE A 196 6.68 -10.06 -3.84
C ILE A 196 6.01 -8.94 -4.60
N CYS A 197 6.00 -7.75 -4.01
CA CYS A 197 5.74 -6.48 -4.68
C CYS A 197 7.07 -5.91 -5.17
N TYR A 198 7.19 -5.65 -6.47
CA TYR A 198 8.40 -5.13 -7.08
C TYR A 198 8.07 -3.93 -7.98
N GLY A 199 8.93 -2.93 -7.95
CA GLY A 199 9.06 -1.99 -9.05
C GLY A 199 10.50 -1.56 -9.21
N GLY A 200 10.88 -1.30 -10.46
CA GLY A 200 12.24 -0.97 -10.84
C GLY A 200 12.26 -0.19 -12.13
N ILE A 201 13.46 0.04 -12.68
CA ILE A 201 13.64 0.73 -13.95
C ILE A 201 14.15 -0.27 -14.98
N ASP A 202 13.43 -0.40 -16.08
CA ASP A 202 13.82 -1.16 -17.27
C ASP A 202 13.75 -0.26 -18.50
N ASP A 203 14.84 -0.19 -19.27
CA ASP A 203 15.01 0.73 -20.41
C ASP A 203 14.53 2.18 -20.15
N GLY A 204 14.80 2.68 -18.94
CA GLY A 204 14.45 4.04 -18.52
C GLY A 204 12.97 4.26 -18.16
N LYS A 205 12.15 3.20 -18.14
CA LYS A 205 10.75 3.23 -17.70
C LYS A 205 10.56 2.48 -16.40
N VAL A 206 9.59 2.91 -15.61
CA VAL A 206 9.20 2.15 -14.40
C VAL A 206 8.47 0.89 -14.84
N ILE A 207 8.89 -0.26 -14.31
CA ILE A 207 8.17 -1.53 -14.40
C ILE A 207 7.62 -1.89 -13.03
N ALA A 208 6.49 -2.59 -13.00
CA ALA A 208 5.81 -3.01 -11.78
C ALA A 208 5.41 -4.48 -11.89
N LYS A 209 5.67 -5.26 -10.85
CA LYS A 209 5.36 -6.69 -10.81
C LYS A 209 4.91 -7.11 -9.42
N VAL A 210 3.90 -7.97 -9.38
CA VAL A 210 3.45 -8.68 -8.19
C VAL A 210 3.41 -10.17 -8.52
N SER A 211 4.27 -10.98 -7.90
CA SER A 211 4.29 -12.42 -8.17
C SER A 211 4.87 -13.26 -7.04
N PRO A 212 4.50 -14.54 -6.91
CA PRO A 212 5.18 -15.46 -6.02
C PRO A 212 6.62 -15.67 -6.49
N GLU A 213 7.58 -15.46 -5.58
CA GLU A 213 9.01 -15.69 -5.82
C GLU A 213 9.59 -16.66 -4.79
N GLU A 214 10.59 -17.44 -5.21
CA GLU A 214 11.44 -18.18 -4.29
C GLU A 214 12.49 -17.24 -3.67
N ILE A 215 12.42 -17.10 -2.36
CA ILE A 215 13.27 -16.23 -1.56
C ILE A 215 14.19 -17.09 -0.70
N SER A 216 15.49 -16.82 -0.77
CA SER A 216 16.46 -17.54 0.07
C SER A 216 16.14 -17.38 1.56
N LYS A 217 16.17 -18.48 2.31
CA LYS A 217 15.96 -18.48 3.77
C LYS A 217 16.95 -17.61 4.54
N ASN A 218 18.08 -17.25 3.93
CA ASN A 218 19.10 -16.37 4.53
C ASN A 218 18.86 -14.88 4.25
N SER A 219 17.83 -14.52 3.47
CA SER A 219 17.51 -13.13 3.15
C SER A 219 16.56 -12.52 4.19
N LEU A 220 16.58 -11.18 4.31
CA LEU A 220 15.65 -10.44 5.17
C LEU A 220 14.19 -10.67 4.79
N LEU A 221 13.87 -10.80 3.49
CA LEU A 221 12.51 -11.07 3.03
C LEU A 221 11.96 -12.41 3.54
N ALA A 222 12.82 -13.40 3.78
CA ALA A 222 12.40 -14.70 4.31
C ALA A 222 12.04 -14.65 5.81
N SER A 223 12.47 -13.64 6.56
CA SER A 223 12.12 -13.49 7.98
C SER A 223 10.75 -12.85 8.21
N ILE A 224 10.09 -12.36 7.15
CA ILE A 224 8.78 -11.73 7.24
C ILE A 224 7.71 -12.80 7.40
N ARG A 225 6.97 -12.76 8.51
CA ARG A 225 6.01 -13.79 8.95
C ARG A 225 4.70 -13.15 9.39
N GLY A 226 3.61 -13.92 9.33
CA GLY A 226 2.29 -13.46 9.76
C GLY A 226 1.91 -12.13 9.11
N THR A 227 1.53 -11.15 9.94
CA THR A 227 1.11 -9.81 9.52
C THR A 227 2.26 -8.81 9.41
N THR A 228 3.52 -9.23 9.62
CA THR A 228 4.69 -8.37 9.40
C THR A 228 4.78 -7.97 7.92
N SER A 229 5.07 -6.70 7.66
CA SER A 229 5.30 -6.16 6.33
C SER A 229 6.72 -5.62 6.20
N ILE A 230 7.23 -5.58 4.96
CA ILE A 230 8.52 -4.95 4.64
C ILE A 230 8.43 -4.19 3.34
N VAL A 231 9.09 -3.04 3.30
CA VAL A 231 9.46 -2.33 2.06
C VAL A 231 10.95 -2.05 2.08
N SER A 232 11.62 -2.39 0.99
CA SER A 232 13.00 -2.01 0.71
C SER A 232 13.01 -1.01 -0.44
N ILE A 233 13.62 0.14 -0.21
CA ILE A 233 13.77 1.23 -1.18
C ILE A 233 15.24 1.31 -1.53
N THR A 234 15.59 1.06 -2.79
CA THR A 234 16.94 1.26 -3.31
C THR A 234 17.01 2.61 -4.00
N THR A 235 18.07 3.35 -3.70
CA THR A 235 18.34 4.67 -4.28
C THR A 235 19.69 4.69 -4.99
N ASP A 236 19.89 5.70 -5.83
CA ASP A 236 21.14 5.97 -6.53
C ASP A 236 22.32 6.35 -5.61
N LEU A 237 22.05 6.98 -4.46
CA LEU A 237 23.09 7.52 -3.57
C LEU A 237 23.19 6.80 -2.21
N MET A 238 22.06 6.54 -1.54
CA MET A 238 22.04 5.96 -0.19
C MET A 238 22.16 4.42 -0.21
N GLY A 239 21.96 3.79 -1.37
CA GLY A 239 21.79 2.35 -1.48
C GLY A 239 20.39 1.91 -1.02
N THR A 240 20.28 0.70 -0.48
CA THR A 240 19.02 0.09 -0.07
C THR A 240 18.71 0.33 1.41
N VAL A 241 17.55 0.92 1.69
CA VAL A 241 16.98 1.07 3.04
C VAL A 241 15.76 0.18 3.16
N SER A 242 15.74 -0.69 4.16
CA SER A 242 14.61 -1.58 4.45
C SER A 242 13.88 -1.14 5.71
N ILE A 243 12.56 -1.00 5.62
CA ILE A 243 11.67 -0.70 6.74
C ILE A 243 10.80 -1.93 6.99
N VAL A 244 10.79 -2.41 8.23
CA VAL A 244 10.01 -3.57 8.66
C VAL A 244 9.00 -3.11 9.71
N GLU A 245 7.74 -3.44 9.48
CA GLU A 245 6.66 -3.21 10.42
C GLU A 245 6.21 -4.57 10.96
N HIS A 246 6.43 -4.77 12.25
CA HIS A 246 6.07 -6.00 12.92
C HIS A 246 4.63 -5.96 13.39
N GLU A 247 3.83 -6.86 12.82
CA GLU A 247 2.48 -7.22 13.30
C GLU A 247 1.63 -6.00 13.70
N PRO A 248 1.33 -5.08 12.75
CA PRO A 248 0.63 -3.84 13.08
C PRO A 248 -0.79 -4.12 13.59
N GLU A 249 -1.25 -3.25 14.47
CA GLU A 249 -2.61 -3.20 15.00
C GLU A 249 -3.28 -1.89 14.55
N ILE A 250 -4.53 -1.68 14.97
CA ILE A 250 -5.32 -0.53 14.52
C ILE A 250 -4.74 0.82 14.99
N GLU A 251 -4.03 0.81 16.11
CA GLU A 251 -3.35 1.96 16.69
C GLU A 251 -2.27 2.52 15.75
N GLN A 252 -1.52 1.66 15.05
CA GLN A 252 -0.49 2.08 14.09
C GLN A 252 -1.13 2.76 12.87
N THR A 253 -2.19 2.17 12.30
CA THR A 253 -2.95 2.78 11.20
C THR A 253 -3.51 4.16 11.61
N ALA A 254 -4.08 4.27 12.81
CA ALA A 254 -4.58 5.53 13.34
C ALA A 254 -3.46 6.55 13.56
N TYR A 255 -2.29 6.11 14.02
CA TYR A 255 -1.12 6.96 14.19
C TYR A 255 -0.63 7.53 12.86
N GLY A 256 -0.63 6.76 11.76
CA GLY A 256 -0.26 7.27 10.44
C GLY A 256 -1.13 8.45 10.00
N VAL A 257 -2.45 8.35 10.19
CA VAL A 257 -3.39 9.44 9.88
C VAL A 257 -3.13 10.67 10.77
N PHE A 258 -2.84 10.43 12.05
CA PHE A 258 -2.47 11.49 12.97
C PHE A 258 -1.13 12.14 12.62
N SER A 259 -0.14 11.36 12.17
CA SER A 259 1.17 11.86 11.72
C SER A 259 1.00 12.82 10.55
N ASP A 260 0.20 12.45 9.54
CA ASP A 260 -0.10 13.32 8.41
C ASP A 260 -0.86 14.58 8.82
N LEU A 261 -1.77 14.50 9.79
CA LEU A 261 -2.38 15.69 10.37
C LEU A 261 -1.33 16.63 10.97
N ILE A 262 -0.39 16.11 11.77
CA ILE A 262 0.70 16.92 12.34
C ILE A 262 1.56 17.55 11.24
N ARG A 263 1.85 16.81 10.17
CA ARG A 263 2.56 17.33 9.00
C ARG A 263 1.79 18.47 8.33
N VAL A 264 0.46 18.35 8.19
CA VAL A 264 -0.38 19.43 7.67
C VAL A 264 -0.27 20.67 8.57
N LEU A 265 -0.50 20.52 9.88
CA LEU A 265 -0.48 21.64 10.83
C LEU A 265 0.88 22.33 10.94
N SER A 266 1.97 21.58 10.77
CA SER A 266 3.34 22.11 10.81
C SER A 266 3.71 22.92 9.56
N ASN A 267 3.05 22.64 8.42
CA ASN A 267 3.35 23.27 7.13
C ASN A 267 2.33 24.34 6.69
N ILE A 268 1.18 24.47 7.35
CA ILE A 268 0.21 25.56 7.10
C ILE A 268 0.73 26.92 7.59
N ASN A 269 1.65 26.94 8.56
CA ASN A 269 2.14 28.15 9.21
C ASN A 269 3.50 28.66 8.67
N CYS A 270 3.92 28.23 7.48
CA CYS A 270 5.17 28.66 6.83
C CYS A 270 4.92 29.44 5.54
#